data_AF-A0AA37RV15-F1
#
_entry.id   AF-A0AA37RV15-F1
#
_cell.length_a   1.000
_cell.length_b   1.000
_cell.length_c   1.000
_cell.angle_alpha   90.00
_cell.angle_beta   90.00
_cell.angle_gamma   90.00
#
_symmetry.space_group_name_H-M   'P 1'
#
loop_
_entity.id
_entity.type
_entity.pdbx_description
1 polymer ?
#
loop_
_entity_poly.entity_id
_entity_poly.type
_entity_poly.pdbx_seq_one_letter_code
_entity_poly.pdbx_strand_id
1 'polypeptide(L)'
;MDKDAWINPLPEHQYQSKLDLLLTELCEASAGVEYGFILNIKEFCWRFLETGETRFIDQAVINCAHWRIPITPILAELVMSAAVIKMSGNQAASRKTKCPVEREISEGFTIRALALLTEFCGLTLHEASVKAASALSHHHPDFTKKSSTIEKLYAAKAKDLGERLRSRKPDGWSVTEQQKFLSEFPQTTPQALLGERR
;
A
#
# COMPACT_ATOMS: atom_id res chain seq x y z
N MET A 1 -22.89 7.11 28.08
CA MET A 1 -21.96 7.26 26.93
C MET A 1 -22.76 6.96 25.68
N ASP A 2 -22.84 7.94 24.80
CA ASP A 2 -23.67 7.89 23.60
C ASP A 2 -23.08 6.90 22.59
N LYS A 3 -23.85 5.89 22.16
CA LYS A 3 -23.37 4.82 21.27
C LYS A 3 -23.12 5.32 19.85
N ASP A 4 -23.68 6.49 19.51
CA ASP A 4 -23.66 7.05 18.16
C ASP A 4 -22.51 8.03 17.92
N ALA A 5 -21.80 8.46 18.96
CA ALA A 5 -20.67 9.39 18.83
C ALA A 5 -19.44 8.79 18.12
N TRP A 6 -19.34 7.46 18.06
CA TRP A 6 -18.20 6.73 17.46
C TRP A 6 -18.44 6.27 16.02
N ILE A 7 -19.66 6.46 15.51
CA ILE A 7 -20.13 5.87 14.24
C ILE A 7 -20.21 6.92 13.13
N ASN A 8 -20.19 8.21 13.47
CA ASN A 8 -20.13 9.25 12.45
C ASN A 8 -18.70 9.39 11.93
N PRO A 9 -18.49 9.37 10.60
CA PRO A 9 -17.22 9.79 10.07
C PRO A 9 -16.94 11.21 10.57
N LEU A 10 -15.80 11.42 11.23
CA LEU A 10 -15.34 12.74 11.64
C LEU A 10 -15.37 13.63 10.40
N PRO A 11 -15.70 14.92 10.55
CA PRO A 11 -15.66 15.82 9.41
C PRO A 11 -14.25 15.86 8.82
N GLU A 12 -14.16 15.85 7.49
CA GLU A 12 -12.95 15.59 6.68
C GLU A 12 -11.68 16.34 7.15
N HIS A 13 -11.85 17.56 7.65
CA HIS A 13 -10.76 18.39 8.19
C HIS A 13 -10.10 17.83 9.46
N GLN A 14 -10.80 17.03 10.27
CA GLN A 14 -10.26 16.41 11.49
C GLN A 14 -9.45 15.15 11.21
N TYR A 15 -9.71 14.47 10.08
CA TYR A 15 -8.92 13.33 9.66
C TYR A 15 -7.55 13.72 9.14
N GLN A 16 -7.48 14.83 8.40
CA GLN A 16 -6.24 15.28 7.78
C GLN A 16 -5.16 15.59 8.81
N SER A 17 -5.49 16.33 9.88
CA SER A 17 -4.55 16.65 10.97
C SER A 17 -4.06 15.39 11.69
N LYS A 18 -4.95 14.42 11.94
CA LYS A 18 -4.59 13.15 12.58
C LYS A 18 -3.68 12.29 11.70
N LEU A 19 -3.93 12.27 10.39
CA LEU A 19 -3.11 11.55 9.41
C LEU A 19 -1.73 12.19 9.20
N ASP A 20 -1.63 13.51 9.33
CA ASP A 20 -0.35 14.22 9.25
C ASP A 20 0.49 13.99 10.50
N LEU A 21 -0.13 13.98 11.69
CA LEU A 21 0.55 13.55 12.92
C LEU A 21 0.98 12.09 12.86
N LEU A 22 0.13 11.19 12.36
CA LEU A 22 0.48 9.78 12.15
C LEU A 22 1.70 9.64 11.22
N LEU A 23 1.74 10.43 10.15
CA LEU A 23 2.86 10.41 9.22
C LEU A 23 4.17 10.84 9.90
N THR A 24 4.13 11.87 10.74
CA THR A 24 5.28 12.31 11.53
C THR A 24 5.75 11.19 12.47
N GLU A 25 4.85 10.60 13.27
CA GLU A 25 5.19 9.51 14.18
C GLU A 25 5.79 8.30 13.44
N LEU A 26 5.20 7.91 12.32
CA LEU A 26 5.70 6.79 11.52
C LEU A 26 7.09 7.10 10.95
N CYS A 27 7.34 8.33 10.47
CA CYS A 27 8.67 8.74 9.99
C CYS A 27 9.73 8.67 11.10
N GLU A 28 9.40 9.14 12.30
CA GLU A 28 10.30 9.08 13.45
C GLU A 28 10.58 7.64 13.89
N ALA A 29 9.55 6.80 13.85
CA ALA A 29 9.60 5.40 14.27
C ALA A 29 10.32 4.46 13.28
N SER A 30 10.55 4.87 12.05
CA SER A 30 10.92 3.99 10.93
C SER A 30 12.31 4.26 10.37
N ALA A 31 13.28 4.55 11.24
CA ALA A 31 14.66 4.82 10.86
C ALA A 31 15.21 3.75 9.88
N GLY A 32 15.48 4.16 8.64
CA GLY A 32 16.02 3.30 7.58
C GLY A 32 14.97 2.61 6.68
N VAL A 33 13.68 2.78 6.94
CA VAL A 33 12.59 2.28 6.08
C VAL A 33 12.29 3.30 4.98
N GLU A 34 11.97 2.81 3.78
CA GLU A 34 11.60 3.67 2.66
C GLU A 34 10.30 4.43 2.94
N TYR A 35 10.31 5.74 2.65
CA TYR A 35 9.14 6.61 2.81
C TYR A 35 7.91 6.12 2.04
N GLY A 36 8.11 5.39 0.94
CA GLY A 36 7.05 4.72 0.19
C GLY A 36 6.18 3.78 1.04
N PHE A 37 6.80 3.01 1.94
CA PHE A 37 6.12 2.08 2.84
C PHE A 37 5.36 2.79 3.95
N ILE A 38 5.95 3.86 4.50
CA ILE A 38 5.28 4.73 5.48
C ILE A 38 4.00 5.31 4.90
N LEU A 39 4.06 5.77 3.64
CA LEU A 39 2.89 6.29 2.94
C LEU A 39 1.81 5.23 2.69
N ASN A 40 2.18 3.95 2.51
CA ASN A 40 1.17 2.87 2.42
C ASN A 40 0.41 2.72 3.74
N ILE A 41 1.12 2.73 4.88
CA ILE A 41 0.49 2.64 6.21
C ILE A 41 -0.47 3.83 6.41
N LYS A 42 -0.04 5.05 6.06
CA LYS A 42 -0.91 6.25 6.10
C LYS A 42 -2.14 6.09 5.22
N GLU A 43 -1.99 5.61 3.98
CA GLU A 43 -3.10 5.41 3.05
C GLU A 43 -4.14 4.43 3.60
N PHE A 44 -3.71 3.32 4.19
CA PHE A 44 -4.63 2.38 4.80
C PHE A 44 -5.38 3.00 5.99
N CYS A 45 -4.70 3.78 6.82
CA CYS A 45 -5.35 4.52 7.91
C CYS A 45 -6.36 5.54 7.37
N TRP A 46 -6.04 6.26 6.29
CA TRP A 46 -6.99 7.17 5.65
C TRP A 46 -8.23 6.45 5.13
N ARG A 47 -8.05 5.31 4.43
CA ARG A 47 -9.19 4.52 3.93
C ARG A 47 -10.05 3.96 5.05
N PHE A 48 -9.48 3.60 6.19
CA PHE A 48 -10.26 3.24 7.39
C PHE A 48 -11.10 4.41 7.88
N LEU A 49 -10.52 5.61 7.99
CA LEU A 49 -11.24 6.79 8.45
C LEU A 49 -12.36 7.20 7.49
N GLU A 50 -12.12 7.07 6.18
CA GLU A 50 -13.11 7.37 5.14
C GLU A 50 -14.27 6.36 5.10
N THR A 51 -13.97 5.07 5.23
CA THR A 51 -14.95 3.99 4.94
C THR A 51 -15.47 3.25 6.18
N GLY A 52 -14.81 3.38 7.32
CA GLY A 52 -15.05 2.57 8.52
C GLY A 52 -14.63 1.10 8.39
N GLU A 53 -14.05 0.69 7.26
CA GLU A 53 -13.71 -0.72 7.02
C GLU A 53 -12.45 -1.13 7.80
N THR A 54 -12.65 -1.92 8.85
CA THR A 54 -11.59 -2.33 9.79
C THR A 54 -10.44 -3.12 9.16
N ARG A 55 -10.65 -3.75 8.00
CA ARG A 55 -9.59 -4.45 7.24
C ARG A 55 -8.42 -3.56 6.86
N PHE A 56 -8.65 -2.25 6.68
CA PHE A 56 -7.56 -1.34 6.35
C PHE A 56 -6.63 -1.11 7.54
N ILE A 57 -7.15 -1.11 8.77
CA ILE A 57 -6.29 -1.05 9.97
C ILE A 57 -5.52 -2.34 10.18
N ASP A 58 -6.16 -3.51 9.96
CA ASP A 58 -5.43 -4.79 9.98
C ASP A 58 -4.25 -4.74 9.01
N GLN A 59 -4.48 -4.14 7.84
CA GLN A 59 -3.46 -4.01 6.83
C GLN A 59 -2.36 -3.00 7.18
N ALA A 60 -2.69 -1.88 7.82
CA ALA A 60 -1.70 -0.95 8.35
C ALA A 60 -0.77 -1.66 9.35
N VAL A 61 -1.33 -2.46 10.26
CA VAL A 61 -0.59 -3.23 11.28
C VAL A 61 0.31 -4.30 10.65
N ILE A 62 -0.17 -5.03 9.64
CA ILE A 62 0.64 -6.03 8.94
C ILE A 62 1.87 -5.38 8.26
N ASN A 63 1.71 -4.21 7.64
CA ASN A 63 2.86 -3.50 7.06
C ASN A 63 3.85 -3.06 8.14
N CYS A 64 3.37 -2.55 9.27
CA CYS A 64 4.25 -2.19 10.39
C CYS A 64 5.07 -3.40 10.85
N ALA A 65 4.44 -4.57 11.00
CA ALA A 65 5.13 -5.80 11.37
C ALA A 65 6.16 -6.24 10.31
N HIS A 66 5.79 -6.18 9.03
CA HIS A 66 6.66 -6.57 7.92
C HIS A 66 7.93 -5.71 7.84
N TRP A 67 7.77 -4.39 8.00
CA TRP A 67 8.87 -3.42 7.92
C TRP A 67 9.52 -3.11 9.27
N ARG A 68 9.16 -3.87 10.33
CA ARG A 68 9.65 -3.67 11.71
C ARG A 68 9.45 -2.24 12.23
N ILE A 69 8.39 -1.58 11.78
CA ILE A 69 7.97 -0.28 12.28
C ILE A 69 7.14 -0.53 13.54
N PRO A 70 7.49 0.07 14.69
CA PRO A 70 6.68 -0.08 15.90
C PRO A 70 5.32 0.60 15.70
N ILE A 71 4.28 0.04 16.32
CA ILE A 71 2.95 0.64 16.32
C ILE A 71 3.01 1.96 17.09
N THR A 72 2.75 3.06 16.41
CA THR A 72 2.78 4.40 17.01
C THR A 72 1.51 4.67 17.83
N PRO A 73 1.52 5.65 18.74
CA PRO A 73 0.35 6.01 19.53
C PRO A 73 -0.91 6.25 18.70
N ILE A 74 -0.82 7.01 17.60
CA ILE A 74 -1.98 7.28 16.75
C ILE A 74 -2.48 6.00 16.06
N LEU A 75 -1.57 5.16 15.56
CA LEU A 75 -1.97 3.88 14.97
C LEU A 75 -2.64 2.96 16.01
N ALA A 76 -2.15 2.96 17.25
CA ALA A 76 -2.77 2.20 18.34
C ALA A 76 -4.20 2.68 18.64
N GLU A 77 -4.45 4.00 18.61
CA GLU A 77 -5.82 4.53 18.73
C GLU A 77 -6.73 4.02 17.60
N LEU A 78 -6.25 4.02 16.36
CA LEU A 78 -7.01 3.52 15.21
C LEU A 78 -7.27 2.00 15.31
N VAL A 79 -6.31 1.23 15.82
CA VAL A 79 -6.47 -0.19 16.14
C VAL A 79 -7.55 -0.40 17.19
N MET A 80 -7.57 0.42 18.25
CA MET A 80 -8.62 0.37 19.26
C MET A 80 -10.00 0.71 18.68
N SER A 81 -10.10 1.76 17.85
CA SER A 81 -11.33 2.08 17.13
C SER A 81 -11.81 0.92 16.25
N ALA A 82 -10.91 0.32 15.47
CA ALA A 82 -11.23 -0.83 14.64
C ALA A 82 -11.68 -2.05 15.47
N ALA A 83 -11.05 -2.30 16.62
CA ALA A 83 -11.45 -3.38 17.53
C ALA A 83 -12.86 -3.15 18.09
N VAL A 84 -13.19 -1.92 18.49
CA VAL A 84 -14.54 -1.56 18.97
C VAL A 84 -15.59 -1.77 17.87
N ILE A 85 -15.30 -1.37 16.63
CA ILE A 85 -16.19 -1.59 15.47
C ILE A 85 -16.40 -3.10 15.24
N LYS A 86 -15.33 -3.90 15.29
CA LYS A 86 -15.43 -5.36 15.17
C LYS A 86 -16.28 -5.99 16.28
N MET A 87 -16.06 -5.60 17.53
CA MET A 87 -16.77 -6.14 18.69
C MET A 87 -18.25 -5.71 18.74
N SER A 88 -18.57 -4.52 18.25
CA SER A 88 -19.95 -4.01 18.22
C SER A 88 -20.80 -4.63 17.11
N GLY A 89 -20.21 -5.42 16.21
CA GLY A 89 -20.92 -5.99 15.05
C GLY A 89 -21.33 -4.96 14.00
N ASN A 90 -21.02 -3.68 14.22
CA ASN A 90 -21.27 -2.56 13.31
C ASN A 90 -20.21 -2.47 12.20
N GLN A 91 -19.80 -3.62 11.64
CA GLN A 91 -19.03 -3.56 10.41
C GLN A 91 -19.96 -3.05 9.31
N ALA A 92 -19.61 -1.92 8.70
CA ALA A 92 -20.16 -1.54 7.41
C ALA A 92 -20.15 -2.79 6.55
N ALA A 93 -21.32 -3.23 6.07
CA ALA A 93 -21.49 -4.51 5.40
C ALA A 93 -20.50 -4.59 4.23
N SER A 94 -19.33 -5.19 4.51
CA SER A 94 -18.26 -5.32 3.55
C SER A 94 -18.87 -6.12 2.43
N ARG A 95 -19.03 -5.49 1.25
CA ARG A 95 -19.48 -6.15 0.03
C ARG A 95 -18.63 -7.41 -0.10
N LYS A 96 -19.20 -8.58 0.22
CA LYS A 96 -18.56 -9.91 0.27
C LYS A 96 -17.36 -9.98 -0.68
N THR A 97 -16.20 -9.49 -0.26
CA THR A 97 -15.03 -9.46 -1.13
C THR A 97 -14.35 -10.76 -0.80
N LYS A 98 -14.51 -11.76 -1.67
CA LYS A 98 -13.85 -13.06 -1.57
C LYS A 98 -12.30 -12.96 -1.68
N CYS A 99 -11.72 -11.76 -1.64
CA CYS A 99 -10.28 -11.57 -1.62
C CYS A 99 -9.81 -11.57 -0.16
N PRO A 100 -8.95 -12.52 0.24
CA PRO A 100 -8.18 -12.38 1.47
C PRO A 100 -7.47 -11.04 1.45
N VAL A 101 -7.49 -10.32 2.57
CA VAL A 101 -6.86 -9.00 2.72
C VAL A 101 -5.44 -9.02 2.14
N GLU A 102 -4.65 -10.06 2.43
CA GLU A 102 -3.29 -10.32 1.90
C GLU A 102 -3.16 -10.22 0.38
N ARG A 103 -4.20 -10.60 -0.37
CA ARG A 103 -4.22 -10.52 -1.83
C ARG A 103 -4.35 -9.08 -2.32
N GLU A 104 -5.23 -8.28 -1.72
CA GLU A 104 -5.39 -6.86 -2.10
C GLU A 104 -4.12 -6.07 -1.84
N ILE A 105 -3.40 -6.45 -0.79
CA ILE A 105 -2.14 -5.86 -0.33
C ILE A 105 -1.04 -6.13 -1.33
N SER A 106 -0.88 -7.41 -1.64
CA SER A 106 0.10 -7.90 -2.60
C SER A 106 -0.14 -7.26 -3.97
N GLU A 107 -1.41 -7.18 -4.41
CA GLU A 107 -1.78 -6.48 -5.65
C GLU A 107 -1.49 -4.98 -5.59
N GLY A 108 -1.84 -4.29 -4.50
CA GLY A 108 -1.57 -2.87 -4.32
C GLY A 108 -0.08 -2.53 -4.34
N PHE A 109 0.73 -3.30 -3.63
CA PHE A 109 2.19 -3.20 -3.64
C PHE A 109 2.75 -3.38 -5.05
N THR A 110 2.34 -4.46 -5.73
CA THR A 110 2.83 -4.80 -7.08
C THR A 110 2.53 -3.72 -8.10
N ILE A 111 1.30 -3.18 -8.08
CA ILE A 111 0.87 -2.12 -9.01
C ILE A 111 1.61 -0.81 -8.74
N ARG A 112 1.84 -0.47 -7.46
CA ARG A 112 2.61 0.71 -7.09
C ARG A 112 4.08 0.57 -7.47
N ALA A 113 4.69 -0.59 -7.25
CA ALA A 113 6.06 -0.89 -7.65
C ALA A 113 6.23 -0.74 -9.16
N LEU A 114 5.31 -1.29 -9.96
CA LEU A 114 5.32 -1.11 -11.42
C LEU A 114 5.25 0.37 -11.79
N ALA A 115 4.33 1.13 -11.19
CA ALA A 115 4.18 2.56 -11.47
C ALA A 115 5.48 3.35 -11.19
N LEU A 116 6.13 3.09 -10.05
CA LEU A 116 7.40 3.72 -9.66
C LEU A 116 8.54 3.36 -10.64
N LEU A 117 8.63 2.09 -11.04
CA LEU A 117 9.62 1.63 -12.02
C LEU A 117 9.43 2.31 -13.39
N THR A 118 8.20 2.50 -13.84
CA THR A 118 7.93 3.16 -15.13
C THR A 118 8.12 4.67 -15.06
N GLU A 119 7.61 5.33 -14.02
CA GLU A 119 7.58 6.79 -13.93
C GLU A 119 8.92 7.40 -13.48
N PHE A 120 9.62 6.74 -12.55
CA PHE A 120 10.83 7.31 -11.95
C PHE A 120 12.12 6.59 -12.32
N CYS A 121 12.07 5.31 -12.66
CA CYS A 121 13.26 4.57 -13.11
C CYS A 121 13.36 4.49 -14.65
N GLY A 122 12.33 4.93 -15.38
CA GLY A 122 12.33 4.96 -16.85
C GLY A 122 12.31 3.58 -17.51
N LEU A 123 11.94 2.52 -16.77
CA LEU A 123 11.82 1.18 -17.34
C LEU A 123 10.62 1.13 -18.29
N THR A 124 10.72 0.32 -19.34
CA THR A 124 9.55 0.02 -20.16
C THR A 124 8.49 -0.68 -19.31
N LEU A 125 7.21 -0.52 -19.67
CA LEU A 125 6.11 -1.18 -18.98
C LEU A 125 6.34 -2.70 -18.82
N HIS A 126 6.94 -3.31 -19.84
CA HIS A 126 7.25 -4.73 -19.82
C HIS A 126 8.37 -5.09 -18.83
N GLU A 127 9.47 -4.34 -18.81
CA GLU A 127 10.56 -4.61 -17.84
C GLU A 127 10.09 -4.36 -16.40
N ALA A 128 9.29 -3.31 -16.20
CA ALA A 128 8.70 -2.98 -14.91
C ALA A 128 7.72 -4.08 -14.45
N SER A 129 6.90 -4.62 -15.35
CA SER A 129 5.94 -5.69 -15.02
C SER A 129 6.63 -7.00 -14.65
N VAL A 130 7.73 -7.32 -15.33
CA VAL A 130 8.57 -8.48 -15.02
C VAL A 130 9.22 -8.33 -13.64
N LYS A 131 9.81 -7.17 -13.34
CA LYS A 131 10.38 -6.89 -12.01
C LYS A 131 9.33 -6.92 -10.91
N ALA A 132 8.16 -6.31 -11.14
CA ALA A 132 7.07 -6.33 -10.17
C ALA A 132 6.53 -7.75 -9.93
N ALA A 133 6.44 -8.59 -10.97
CA ALA A 133 6.08 -10.00 -10.84
C ALA A 133 7.09 -10.77 -9.99
N SER A 134 8.39 -10.54 -10.21
CA SER A 134 9.46 -11.16 -9.45
C SER A 134 9.45 -10.73 -7.98
N ALA A 135 9.28 -9.44 -7.70
CA ALA A 135 9.14 -8.93 -6.35
C ALA A 135 7.93 -9.54 -5.64
N LEU A 136 6.77 -9.59 -6.31
CA LEU A 136 5.57 -10.24 -5.79
C LEU A 136 5.83 -11.72 -5.46
N SER A 137 6.47 -12.47 -6.37
CA SER A 137 6.80 -13.88 -6.11
C SER A 137 7.79 -14.08 -4.97
N HIS A 138 8.69 -13.11 -4.75
CA HIS A 138 9.70 -13.19 -3.71
C HIS A 138 9.12 -12.87 -2.33
N HIS A 139 8.34 -11.78 -2.22
CA HIS A 139 7.77 -11.32 -0.95
C HIS A 139 6.47 -12.04 -0.58
N HIS A 140 5.74 -12.54 -1.58
CA HIS A 140 4.40 -13.12 -1.44
C HIS A 140 4.24 -14.37 -2.35
N PRO A 141 4.91 -15.49 -2.03
CA PRO A 141 4.94 -16.68 -2.90
C PRO A 141 3.55 -17.25 -3.22
N ASP A 142 2.61 -17.15 -2.29
CA ASP A 142 1.24 -17.66 -2.46
C ASP A 142 0.36 -16.80 -3.39
N PHE A 143 0.82 -15.59 -3.73
CA PHE A 143 0.06 -14.61 -4.52
C PHE A 143 0.69 -14.32 -5.89
N THR A 144 1.54 -15.24 -6.37
CA THR A 144 2.24 -15.11 -7.65
C THR A 144 1.32 -14.78 -8.83
N LYS A 145 1.77 -13.85 -9.68
CA LYS A 145 1.08 -13.47 -10.92
C LYS A 145 2.08 -13.33 -12.07
N LYS A 146 1.60 -13.66 -13.28
CA LYS A 146 2.36 -13.42 -14.52
C LYS A 146 2.48 -11.91 -14.78
N SER A 147 3.60 -11.49 -15.35
CA SER A 147 3.87 -10.10 -15.76
C SER A 147 2.73 -9.50 -16.59
N SER A 148 2.21 -10.25 -17.57
CA SER A 148 1.09 -9.83 -18.43
C SER A 148 -0.23 -9.60 -17.68
N THR A 149 -0.44 -10.28 -16.54
CA THR A 149 -1.60 -10.03 -15.69
C THR A 149 -1.43 -8.74 -14.90
N ILE A 150 -0.21 -8.46 -14.44
CA ILE A 150 0.11 -7.22 -13.72
C ILE A 150 -0.02 -6.01 -14.66
N GLU A 151 0.44 -6.11 -15.91
CA GLU A 151 0.26 -5.06 -16.93
C GLU A 151 -1.22 -4.70 -17.11
N LYS A 152 -2.09 -5.71 -17.24
CA LYS A 152 -3.53 -5.50 -17.40
C LYS A 152 -4.16 -4.81 -16.18
N LEU A 153 -3.75 -5.21 -14.97
CA LEU A 153 -4.23 -4.59 -13.74
C LEU A 153 -3.74 -3.14 -13.61
N TYR A 154 -2.53 -2.85 -14.08
CA TYR A 154 -1.97 -1.51 -14.09
C TYR A 154 -2.68 -0.59 -15.07
N ALA A 155 -3.03 -1.06 -16.27
CA ALA A 155 -3.69 -0.25 -17.30
C ALA A 155 -4.95 0.47 -16.79
N ALA A 156 -5.72 -0.18 -15.90
CA ALA A 156 -6.92 0.41 -15.30
C ALA A 156 -6.64 1.54 -14.28
N LYS A 157 -5.42 1.62 -13.76
CA LYS A 157 -5.03 2.54 -12.66
C LYS A 157 -3.87 3.47 -13.01
N ALA A 158 -3.25 3.30 -14.18
CA ALA A 158 -2.00 3.95 -14.58
C ALA A 158 -2.07 5.48 -14.51
N LYS A 159 -3.16 6.08 -15.04
CA LYS A 159 -3.30 7.54 -15.11
C LYS A 159 -3.36 8.16 -13.71
N ASP A 160 -4.24 7.66 -12.84
CA ASP A 160 -4.41 8.14 -11.47
C ASP A 160 -3.12 7.97 -10.65
N LEU A 161 -2.49 6.79 -10.72
CA LEU A 161 -1.22 6.55 -10.02
C LEU A 161 -0.10 7.46 -10.52
N GLY A 162 0.06 7.64 -11.83
CA GLY A 162 1.10 8.50 -12.38
C GLY A 162 0.93 9.96 -11.95
N GLU A 163 -0.30 10.49 -11.97
CA GLU A 163 -0.60 11.84 -11.49
C GLU A 163 -0.31 12.00 -10.00
N ARG A 164 -0.71 11.03 -9.16
CA ARG A 164 -0.41 11.02 -7.72
C ARG A 164 1.09 10.91 -7.41
N LEU A 165 1.84 10.19 -8.23
CA LEU A 165 3.30 10.07 -8.06
C LEU A 165 4.00 11.38 -8.44
N ARG A 166 3.65 11.97 -9.59
CA ARG A 166 4.22 13.26 -10.04
C ARG A 166 3.87 14.41 -9.11
N SER A 167 2.67 14.44 -8.52
CA SER A 167 2.33 15.47 -7.54
C SER A 167 3.14 15.37 -6.25
N ARG A 168 3.56 14.16 -5.86
CA ARG A 168 4.39 13.91 -4.67
C ARG A 168 5.88 14.17 -4.90
N LYS A 169 6.37 13.92 -6.11
CA LYS A 169 7.78 14.10 -6.52
C LYS A 169 7.81 14.70 -7.94
N PRO A 170 7.56 16.02 -8.09
CA PRO A 170 7.48 16.66 -9.41
C PRO A 170 8.82 16.63 -10.15
N ASP A 171 9.93 16.72 -9.41
CA ASP A 171 11.28 16.65 -9.96
C ASP A 171 11.77 15.21 -10.22
N GLY A 172 10.93 14.21 -9.92
CA GLY A 172 11.28 12.79 -10.04
C GLY A 172 12.32 12.33 -9.01
N TRP A 173 12.93 11.17 -9.28
CA TRP A 173 13.97 10.60 -8.43
C TRP A 173 15.36 10.89 -8.97
N SER A 174 16.30 11.18 -8.06
CA SER A 174 17.72 11.22 -8.35
C SER A 174 18.26 9.85 -8.79
N VAL A 175 19.38 9.82 -9.50
CA VAL A 175 20.05 8.58 -9.93
C VAL A 175 20.31 7.64 -8.76
N THR A 176 20.72 8.17 -7.62
CA THR A 176 20.98 7.38 -6.40
C THR A 176 19.69 6.77 -5.83
N GLU A 177 18.58 7.51 -5.80
CA GLU A 177 17.27 6.99 -5.35
C GLU A 177 16.78 5.88 -6.29
N GLN A 178 16.91 6.08 -7.61
CA GLN A 178 16.55 5.07 -8.60
C GLN A 178 17.37 3.78 -8.43
N GLN A 179 18.69 3.90 -8.27
CA GLN A 179 19.58 2.75 -8.07
C GLN A 179 19.26 2.01 -6.76
N LYS A 180 18.99 2.75 -5.69
CA LYS A 180 18.60 2.17 -4.40
C LYS A 180 17.31 1.35 -4.56
N PHE A 181 16.27 1.94 -5.15
CA PHE A 181 15.00 1.24 -5.36
C PHE A 181 15.15 0.02 -6.28
N LEU A 182 15.91 0.14 -7.38
CA LEU A 182 16.15 -0.99 -8.29
C LEU A 182 16.89 -2.15 -7.63
N SER A 183 17.71 -1.89 -6.59
CA SER A 183 18.44 -2.91 -5.85
C SER A 183 17.54 -3.79 -4.97
N GLU A 184 16.31 -3.35 -4.69
CA GLU A 184 15.34 -4.09 -3.88
C GLU A 184 14.63 -5.20 -4.68
N PHE A 185 14.78 -5.21 -6.01
CA PHE A 185 14.16 -6.20 -6.88
C PHE A 185 15.07 -7.41 -7.12
N PRO A 186 14.54 -8.64 -7.12
CA PRO A 186 15.31 -9.83 -7.46
C PRO A 186 16.00 -9.70 -8.82
N GLN A 187 17.29 -10.06 -8.89
CA GLN A 187 18.04 -10.03 -10.16
C GLN A 187 17.61 -11.13 -11.13
N THR A 188 17.14 -12.27 -10.60
CA THR A 188 16.66 -13.40 -11.39
C THR A 188 15.14 -13.43 -11.40
N THR A 189 14.55 -13.40 -12.60
CA THR A 189 13.11 -13.60 -12.79
C THR A 189 12.84 -15.05 -13.17
N PRO A 190 12.05 -15.81 -12.38
CA PRO A 190 11.63 -17.15 -12.76
C PRO A 190 10.92 -17.15 -14.13
N GLN A 191 11.33 -18.05 -15.03
CA GLN A 191 10.75 -18.17 -16.39
C GLN A 191 9.22 -18.27 -16.38
N ALA A 192 8.66 -18.93 -15.37
CA ALA A 192 7.21 -19.11 -15.19
C ALA A 192 6.40 -17.81 -15.08
N LEU A 193 7.05 -16.69 -14.70
CA LEU A 193 6.41 -15.40 -14.50
C LEU A 193 6.37 -14.52 -15.76
N LEU A 194 7.16 -14.85 -16.80
CA LEU A 194 7.31 -14.02 -17.99
C LEU A 194 6.08 -14.03 -18.91
N GLY A 195 5.24 -15.07 -18.82
CA GLY A 195 4.10 -15.28 -19.71
C GLY A 195 4.54 -15.60 -21.15
N GLU A 196 3.86 -16.54 -21.81
CA GLU A 196 4.13 -16.80 -23.23
C GLU A 196 3.65 -15.60 -24.07
N ARG A 197 4.57 -14.94 -24.78
CA ARG A 197 4.22 -14.10 -25.93
C ARG A 197 3.94 -15.05 -27.09
N ARG A 198 2.66 -15.19 -27.45
CA ARG A 198 2.26 -15.68 -28.77
C ARG A 198 2.18 -14.49 -29.72
#